data_AF-B0P841-F1
#
_entry.id   AF-B0P841-F1
#
_cell.length_a   1.000
_cell.length_b   1.000
_cell.length_c   1.000
_cell.angle_alpha   90.00
_cell.angle_beta   90.00
_cell.angle_gamma   90.00
#
_symmetry.space_group_name_H-M   'P 1'
#
loop_
_entity.id
_entity.type
_entity.pdbx_description
1 polymer ?
#
loop_
_entity_poly.entity_id
_entity_poly.type
_entity_poly.pdbx_seq_one_letter_code
_entity_poly.pdbx_strand_id
1 'polypeptide(L)'
;MIKRQISFLFEDPGFCIDVFCTIAEPVRYYNRDTESGAWYSSTPDWNENGSLIREDLIFEVIADGVVCALDGNGNFEGKKPFVPFCQFRQSLVQSVHTQYPHLQNQEALREKLLSLPDARETVGHGWYWENWLFATDFENTVEEAVDSAEWLNSQFHILAVRYTHKPTGFVFTNYRFRDKRAEAKSSGHDLLLYDWKDQ
;
A
#
# COMPACT_ATOMS: atom_id res chain seq x y z
N MET A 1 30.87 -10.12 -9.97
CA MET A 1 29.43 -9.91 -9.77
C MET A 1 28.91 -9.07 -10.93
N ILE A 2 27.79 -9.48 -11.52
CA ILE A 2 27.14 -8.79 -12.63
C ILE A 2 26.13 -7.82 -12.02
N LYS A 3 26.11 -6.57 -12.47
CA LYS A 3 25.13 -5.57 -12.03
C LYS A 3 24.06 -5.36 -13.10
N ARG A 4 22.83 -5.14 -12.66
CA ARG A 4 21.71 -4.79 -13.53
C ARG A 4 20.85 -3.73 -12.87
N GLN A 5 20.57 -2.66 -13.61
CA GLN A 5 19.71 -1.59 -13.16
C GLN A 5 18.27 -1.88 -13.55
N ILE A 6 17.38 -1.80 -12.57
CA ILE A 6 15.96 -2.10 -12.71
C ILE A 6 15.12 -1.04 -12.00
N SER A 7 13.88 -0.84 -12.44
CA SER A 7 12.88 -0.03 -11.76
C SER A 7 11.74 -0.90 -11.25
N PHE A 8 11.23 -0.57 -10.07
CA PHE A 8 10.01 -1.16 -9.54
C PHE A 8 8.81 -0.75 -10.41
N LEU A 9 7.93 -1.70 -10.72
CA LEU A 9 6.71 -1.45 -11.48
C LEU A 9 5.49 -1.45 -10.57
N PHE A 10 5.25 -2.55 -9.88
CA PHE A 10 4.14 -2.72 -8.95
C PHE A 10 4.39 -3.93 -8.04
N GLU A 11 3.65 -3.98 -6.94
CA GLU A 11 3.51 -5.17 -6.09
C GLU A 11 2.26 -5.92 -6.54
N ASP A 12 2.35 -7.24 -6.68
CA ASP A 12 1.22 -8.14 -6.85
C ASP A 12 0.97 -8.88 -5.52
N PRO A 13 0.00 -8.43 -4.71
CA PRO A 13 -0.31 -9.07 -3.43
C PRO A 13 -0.92 -10.47 -3.59
N GLY A 14 -1.49 -10.80 -4.75
CA GLY A 14 -2.09 -12.11 -5.01
C GLY A 14 -1.05 -13.22 -5.15
N PHE A 15 0.12 -12.88 -5.71
CA PHE A 15 1.25 -13.79 -5.86
C PHE A 15 2.40 -13.52 -4.89
N CYS A 16 2.24 -12.56 -3.96
CA CYS A 16 3.28 -12.14 -3.02
C CYS A 16 4.61 -11.74 -3.71
N ILE A 17 4.56 -11.03 -4.84
CA ILE A 17 5.75 -10.62 -5.60
C ILE A 17 5.80 -9.11 -5.85
N ASP A 18 7.01 -8.57 -5.83
CA ASP A 18 7.33 -7.26 -6.40
C ASP A 18 7.84 -7.45 -7.84
N VAL A 19 7.27 -6.72 -8.80
CA VAL A 19 7.62 -6.81 -10.23
C VAL A 19 8.52 -5.65 -10.63
N PHE A 20 9.58 -5.97 -11.38
CA PHE A 20 10.58 -5.02 -11.84
C PHE A 20 10.88 -5.19 -13.32
N CYS A 21 11.34 -4.11 -13.97
CA CYS A 21 11.89 -4.16 -15.33
C CYS A 21 13.25 -3.48 -15.41
N THR A 22 14.06 -3.84 -16.42
CA THR A 22 15.30 -3.12 -16.71
C THR A 22 15.02 -1.70 -17.17
N ILE A 23 15.85 -0.75 -16.73
CA ILE A 23 15.72 0.66 -17.16
C ILE A 23 16.26 0.93 -18.57
N ALA A 24 16.97 -0.05 -19.15
CA ALA A 24 17.60 0.04 -20.46
C ALA A 24 17.43 -1.26 -21.24
N GLU A 25 17.61 -1.17 -22.56
CA GLU A 25 17.55 -2.31 -23.48
C GLU A 25 18.70 -3.31 -23.25
N PRO A 26 18.47 -4.62 -23.43
CA PRO A 26 17.18 -5.25 -23.75
C PRO A 26 16.25 -5.26 -22.53
N VAL A 27 14.96 -4.95 -22.74
CA VAL A 27 13.94 -5.06 -21.69
C VAL A 27 13.88 -6.48 -21.12
N ARG A 28 14.01 -6.60 -19.80
CA ARG A 28 13.84 -7.84 -19.05
C ARG A 28 13.03 -7.59 -17.78
N TYR A 29 12.24 -8.59 -17.40
CA TYR A 29 11.42 -8.56 -16.20
C TYR A 29 11.97 -9.48 -15.12
N TYR A 30 11.81 -9.06 -13.88
CA TYR A 30 12.24 -9.78 -12.70
C TYR A 30 11.18 -9.65 -11.62
N ASN A 31 11.03 -10.71 -10.85
CA ASN A 31 10.19 -10.72 -9.67
C ASN A 31 11.06 -10.89 -8.44
N ARG A 32 10.65 -10.25 -7.34
CA ARG A 32 11.18 -10.50 -6.01
C ARG A 32 10.05 -10.99 -5.14
N ASP A 33 10.21 -12.16 -4.54
CA ASP A 33 9.28 -12.68 -3.57
C ASP A 33 9.26 -11.78 -2.32
N THR A 34 8.07 -11.31 -1.94
CA THR A 34 7.89 -10.31 -0.87
C THR A 34 8.14 -10.90 0.52
N GLU A 35 8.07 -12.23 0.68
CA GLU A 35 8.24 -12.93 1.94
C GLU A 35 9.67 -13.40 2.14
N SER A 36 10.20 -14.17 1.19
CA SER A 36 11.54 -14.76 1.22
C SER A 36 12.64 -13.82 0.72
N GLY A 37 12.29 -12.82 -0.09
CA GLY A 37 13.26 -11.93 -0.74
C GLY A 37 14.01 -12.56 -1.92
N ALA A 38 13.59 -13.75 -2.37
CA ALA A 38 14.21 -14.44 -3.50
C ALA A 38 13.85 -13.78 -4.83
N TRP A 39 14.85 -13.67 -5.71
CA TRP A 39 14.72 -13.09 -7.03
C TRP A 39 14.56 -14.16 -8.12
N TYR A 40 13.63 -13.91 -9.05
CA TYR A 40 13.33 -14.75 -10.20
C TYR A 40 13.36 -13.92 -11.49
N SER A 41 13.71 -14.55 -12.61
CA SER A 41 13.34 -14.00 -13.93
C SER A 41 11.83 -13.99 -14.07
N SER A 42 11.26 -13.09 -14.87
CA SER A 42 9.82 -13.00 -15.07
C SER A 42 9.45 -12.98 -16.55
N THR A 43 8.28 -13.52 -16.89
CA THR A 43 7.74 -13.46 -18.26
C THR A 43 6.96 -12.15 -18.47
N PRO A 44 7.06 -11.49 -19.63
CA PRO A 44 6.45 -10.19 -19.85
C PRO A 44 4.91 -10.21 -19.85
N ASP A 45 4.29 -11.36 -20.17
CA ASP A 45 2.84 -11.42 -20.40
C ASP A 45 2.04 -11.54 -19.09
N TRP A 46 2.51 -12.36 -18.15
CA TRP A 46 1.79 -12.69 -16.91
C TRP A 46 2.58 -12.34 -15.65
N ASN A 47 3.82 -11.85 -15.81
CA ASN A 47 4.74 -11.57 -14.71
C ASN A 47 4.91 -12.75 -13.75
N GLU A 48 4.83 -13.99 -14.25
CA GLU A 48 5.01 -15.19 -13.43
C GLU A 48 6.49 -15.42 -13.12
N ASN A 49 6.76 -16.02 -11.96
CA ASN A 49 8.10 -16.47 -11.60
C ASN A 49 8.61 -17.50 -12.62
N GLY A 50 9.71 -17.17 -13.28
CA GLY A 50 10.51 -18.07 -14.07
C GLY A 50 11.62 -18.73 -13.23
N SER A 51 12.84 -18.73 -13.77
CA SER A 51 14.00 -19.32 -13.09
C SER A 51 14.51 -18.45 -11.94
N LEU A 52 14.97 -19.11 -10.88
CA LEU A 52 15.69 -18.45 -9.78
C LEU A 52 16.92 -17.73 -10.34
N ILE A 53 17.11 -16.47 -9.91
CA ILE A 53 18.26 -15.68 -10.30
C ILE A 53 19.52 -16.22 -9.62
N ARG A 54 20.62 -16.25 -10.38
CA ARG A 54 21.93 -16.67 -9.88
C ARG A 54 22.47 -15.70 -8.85
N GLU A 55 23.23 -16.21 -7.89
CA GLU A 55 23.81 -15.43 -6.78
C GLU A 55 24.83 -14.37 -7.22
N ASP A 56 25.41 -14.50 -8.42
CA ASP A 56 26.38 -13.56 -8.96
C ASP A 56 25.75 -12.30 -9.58
N LEU A 57 24.42 -12.25 -9.71
CA LEU A 57 23.66 -11.10 -10.21
C LEU A 57 23.19 -10.21 -9.05
N ILE A 58 23.50 -8.92 -9.18
CA ILE A 58 23.07 -7.83 -8.30
C ILE A 58 22.11 -6.92 -9.06
N PHE A 59 21.00 -6.58 -8.42
CA PHE A 59 20.05 -5.59 -8.86
C PHE A 59 20.30 -4.26 -8.17
N GLU A 60 20.51 -3.22 -8.97
CA GLU A 60 20.46 -1.82 -8.57
C GLU A 60 19.03 -1.33 -8.84
N VAL A 61 18.20 -1.26 -7.80
CA VAL A 61 16.84 -0.76 -7.93
C VAL A 61 16.90 0.77 -7.98
N ILE A 62 16.40 1.33 -9.07
CA ILE A 62 16.40 2.76 -9.37
C ILE A 62 15.01 3.32 -9.14
N ALA A 63 14.95 4.39 -8.36
CA ALA A 63 13.77 5.24 -8.20
C ALA A 63 14.22 6.71 -8.29
N ASP A 64 13.53 7.50 -9.12
CA ASP A 64 13.85 8.91 -9.40
C ASP A 64 15.33 9.16 -9.78
N GLY A 65 15.92 8.24 -10.54
CA GLY A 65 17.31 8.34 -11.00
C GLY A 65 18.36 7.99 -9.95
N VAL A 66 17.97 7.55 -8.75
CA VAL A 66 18.87 7.19 -7.66
C VAL A 66 18.72 5.71 -7.31
N VAL A 67 19.84 5.06 -6.95
CA VAL A 67 19.83 3.68 -6.42
C VAL A 67 19.20 3.70 -5.02
N CYS A 68 18.00 3.12 -4.88
CA CYS A 68 17.28 3.05 -3.61
C CYS A 68 17.53 1.72 -2.88
N ALA A 69 17.81 0.64 -3.60
CA ALA A 69 18.18 -0.67 -3.07
C ALA A 69 19.28 -1.35 -3.91
N LEU A 70 20.06 -2.20 -3.24
CA LEU A 70 21.11 -3.02 -3.84
C LEU A 70 20.89 -4.47 -3.39
N ASP A 71 20.23 -5.27 -4.22
CA ASP A 71 19.68 -6.57 -3.81
C ASP A 71 20.04 -7.68 -4.81
N GLY A 72 19.68 -8.92 -4.50
CA GLY A 72 19.95 -10.11 -5.30
C GLY A 72 19.98 -11.36 -4.43
N ASN A 73 20.11 -12.54 -5.02
CA ASN A 73 20.10 -13.79 -4.24
C ASN A 73 21.42 -14.03 -3.48
N GLY A 74 22.54 -13.52 -3.99
CA GLY A 74 23.85 -13.67 -3.35
C GLY A 74 24.02 -12.81 -2.09
N ASN A 75 24.99 -13.17 -1.27
CA ASN A 75 25.51 -12.32 -0.20
C ASN A 75 26.72 -11.53 -0.73
N PHE A 76 26.71 -10.21 -0.55
CA PHE A 76 27.78 -9.34 -1.05
C PHE A 76 27.88 -8.06 -0.21
N GLU A 77 29.06 -7.44 -0.25
CA GLU A 77 29.33 -6.20 0.48
C GLU A 77 28.41 -5.07 -0.01
N GLY A 78 27.83 -4.33 0.95
CA GLY A 78 26.93 -3.22 0.65
C GLY A 78 25.50 -3.62 0.26
N LYS A 79 25.14 -4.91 0.34
CA LYS A 79 23.76 -5.36 0.11
C LYS A 79 22.78 -4.58 0.98
N LYS A 80 21.82 -3.94 0.33
CA LYS A 80 20.71 -3.20 0.92
C LYS A 80 19.43 -3.76 0.29
N PRO A 81 18.81 -4.77 0.91
CA PRO A 81 17.64 -5.43 0.35
C PRO A 81 16.53 -4.44 0.01
N PHE A 82 15.77 -4.75 -1.05
CA PHE A 82 14.56 -4.03 -1.36
C PHE A 82 13.52 -4.24 -0.25
N VAL A 83 12.80 -3.18 0.12
CA VAL A 83 11.70 -3.25 1.09
C VAL A 83 10.38 -3.28 0.32
N PRO A 84 9.65 -4.40 0.32
CA PRO A 84 8.34 -4.52 -0.33
C PRO A 84 7.35 -3.45 0.11
N PHE A 85 6.43 -3.09 -0.78
CA PHE A 85 5.42 -2.07 -0.50
C PHE A 85 4.51 -2.48 0.66
N CYS A 86 4.14 -3.75 0.74
CA CYS A 86 3.33 -4.32 1.82
C CYS A 86 4.03 -4.19 3.18
N GLN A 87 5.34 -4.44 3.26
CA GLN A 87 6.13 -4.30 4.49
C GLN A 87 6.26 -2.82 4.90
N PHE A 88 6.45 -1.93 3.93
CA PHE A 88 6.41 -0.49 4.18
C PHE A 88 5.06 -0.06 4.75
N ARG A 89 3.96 -0.47 4.11
CA ARG A 89 2.60 -0.18 4.59
C ARG A 89 2.37 -0.71 6.01
N GLN A 90 2.76 -1.95 6.29
CA GLN A 90 2.64 -2.53 7.63
C GLN A 90 3.43 -1.73 8.69
N SER A 91 4.67 -1.37 8.37
CA SER A 91 5.50 -0.53 9.26
C SER A 91 4.85 0.84 9.50
N LEU A 92 4.24 1.42 8.47
CA LEU A 92 3.54 2.69 8.57
C LEU A 92 2.28 2.58 9.44
N VAL A 93 1.48 1.53 9.28
CA VAL A 93 0.31 1.23 10.14
C VAL A 93 0.75 1.16 11.61
N GLN A 94 1.83 0.43 11.91
CA GLN A 94 2.34 0.31 13.28
C GLN A 94 2.83 1.64 13.85
N SER A 95 3.51 2.46 13.03
CA SER A 95 3.98 3.79 13.43
C SER A 95 2.80 4.71 13.78
N VAL A 96 1.80 4.80 12.89
CA VAL A 96 0.62 5.63 13.10
C VAL A 96 -0.19 5.17 14.31
N HIS A 97 -0.37 3.86 14.48
CA HIS A 97 -1.07 3.30 15.65
C HIS A 97 -0.30 3.55 16.96
N THR A 98 1.03 3.51 16.94
CA THR A 98 1.86 3.84 18.12
C THR A 98 1.71 5.31 18.52
N GLN A 99 1.65 6.21 17.53
CA GLN A 99 1.45 7.64 17.76
C GLN A 99 0.02 7.96 18.22
N TYR A 100 -0.97 7.23 17.70
CA TYR A 100 -2.39 7.41 17.98
C TYR A 100 -3.03 6.08 18.44
N PRO A 101 -2.78 5.65 19.68
CA PRO A 101 -3.21 4.33 20.17
C PRO A 101 -4.73 4.20 20.38
N HIS A 102 -5.49 5.29 20.21
CA HIS A 102 -6.96 5.29 20.27
C HIS A 102 -7.61 4.89 18.95
N LEU A 103 -6.84 4.88 17.84
CA LEU A 103 -7.35 4.52 16.53
C LEU A 103 -7.86 3.08 16.54
N GLN A 104 -8.97 2.89 15.83
CA GLN A 104 -9.70 1.65 15.75
C GLN A 104 -9.39 0.95 14.44
N ASN A 105 -9.53 -0.38 14.42
CA ASN A 105 -9.35 -1.17 13.21
C ASN A 105 -10.64 -1.25 12.37
N GLN A 106 -10.55 -1.89 11.21
CA GLN A 106 -11.68 -2.06 10.29
C GLN A 106 -12.86 -2.84 10.90
N GLU A 107 -12.59 -3.82 11.76
CA GLU A 107 -13.63 -4.62 12.42
C GLU A 107 -14.43 -3.77 13.42
N ALA A 108 -13.75 -2.96 14.22
CA ALA A 108 -14.39 -2.04 15.15
C ALA A 108 -15.24 -0.98 14.43
N LEU A 109 -14.75 -0.42 13.31
CA LEU A 109 -15.56 0.47 12.47
C LEU A 109 -16.82 -0.24 11.96
N ARG A 110 -16.67 -1.48 11.47
CA ARG A 110 -17.79 -2.29 11.00
C ARG A 110 -18.81 -2.50 12.12
N GLU A 111 -18.39 -2.94 13.29
CA GLU A 111 -19.28 -3.12 14.44
C GLU A 111 -19.98 -1.82 14.83
N LYS A 112 -19.25 -0.70 14.85
CA LYS A 112 -19.82 0.62 15.13
C LYS A 112 -20.93 0.98 14.14
N LEU A 113 -20.68 0.84 12.84
CA LEU A 113 -21.68 1.11 11.81
C LEU A 113 -22.93 0.24 11.96
N LEU A 114 -22.76 -1.05 12.29
CA LEU A 114 -23.86 -2.00 12.50
C LEU A 114 -24.68 -1.76 13.76
N SER A 115 -24.12 -1.03 14.73
CA SER A 115 -24.81 -0.65 15.97
C SER A 115 -25.79 0.51 15.79
N LEU A 116 -25.71 1.26 14.68
CA LEU A 116 -26.50 2.48 14.49
C LEU A 116 -27.98 2.18 14.16
N PRO A 117 -28.93 3.02 14.61
CA PRO A 117 -30.37 2.79 14.47
C PRO A 117 -30.84 2.54 13.02
N ASP A 118 -30.29 3.30 12.07
CA ASP A 118 -30.71 3.22 10.66
C ASP A 118 -30.00 2.12 9.86
N ALA A 119 -29.00 1.48 10.47
CA ALA A 119 -28.15 0.50 9.79
C ALA A 119 -28.92 -0.75 9.38
N ARG A 120 -29.78 -1.24 10.26
CA ARG A 120 -30.54 -2.48 10.06
C ARG A 120 -31.69 -2.29 9.09
N GLU A 121 -32.29 -1.10 9.05
CA GLU A 121 -33.40 -0.77 8.15
C GLU A 121 -32.91 -0.59 6.71
N THR A 122 -31.78 0.10 6.47
CA THR A 122 -31.27 0.27 5.10
C THR A 122 -30.73 -1.01 4.47
N VAL A 123 -30.18 -1.91 5.28
CA VAL A 123 -29.65 -3.21 4.82
C VAL A 123 -30.74 -4.11 4.23
N GLY A 124 -31.97 -4.06 4.78
CA GLY A 124 -33.07 -4.93 4.37
C GLY A 124 -33.61 -4.68 2.95
N HIS A 125 -33.18 -3.62 2.27
CA HIS A 125 -33.77 -3.14 1.01
C HIS A 125 -33.01 -3.50 -0.27
N GLY A 126 -32.21 -4.57 -0.28
CA GLY A 126 -31.64 -5.12 -1.52
C GLY A 126 -30.30 -4.51 -1.96
N TRP A 127 -29.62 -3.77 -1.09
CA TRP A 127 -28.20 -3.52 -1.25
C TRP A 127 -27.43 -4.82 -1.03
N TYR A 128 -26.44 -5.12 -1.88
CA TYR A 128 -25.43 -6.11 -1.51
C TYR A 128 -24.80 -5.62 -0.21
N TRP A 129 -25.02 -6.35 0.89
CA TRP A 129 -24.67 -5.94 2.26
C TRP A 129 -23.27 -5.34 2.40
N GLU A 130 -22.30 -5.88 1.64
CA GLU A 130 -20.92 -5.40 1.61
C GLU A 130 -20.79 -3.99 1.03
N ASN A 131 -21.60 -3.63 0.03
CA ASN A 131 -21.59 -2.29 -0.56
C ASN A 131 -22.20 -1.24 0.38
N TRP A 132 -23.15 -1.65 1.24
CA TRP A 132 -23.78 -0.75 2.20
C TRP A 132 -22.78 -0.29 3.26
N LEU A 133 -21.95 -1.20 3.80
CA LEU A 133 -20.97 -0.90 4.84
C LEU A 133 -19.95 0.17 4.41
N PHE A 134 -19.76 0.33 3.09
CA PHE A 134 -18.83 1.30 2.50
C PHE A 134 -19.53 2.43 1.73
N ALA A 135 -20.83 2.65 1.96
CA ALA A 135 -21.61 3.72 1.34
C ALA A 135 -21.22 5.10 1.90
N THR A 136 -20.01 5.54 1.59
CA THR A 136 -19.41 6.79 2.08
C THR A 136 -19.60 7.93 1.09
N ASP A 137 -19.73 9.14 1.62
CA ASP A 137 -19.76 10.36 0.84
C ASP A 137 -18.34 10.80 0.46
N PHE A 138 -17.88 10.32 -0.69
CA PHE A 138 -16.57 10.67 -1.24
C PHE A 138 -16.51 12.12 -1.75
N GLU A 139 -17.64 12.72 -2.14
CA GLU A 139 -17.68 14.06 -2.74
C GLU A 139 -17.40 15.16 -1.71
N ASN A 140 -17.90 14.98 -0.47
CA ASN A 140 -17.79 15.96 0.61
C ASN A 140 -16.72 15.59 1.65
N THR A 141 -15.67 14.90 1.21
CA THR A 141 -14.53 14.56 2.08
C THR A 141 -13.70 15.79 2.45
N VAL A 142 -13.21 15.78 3.69
CA VAL A 142 -12.20 16.73 4.18
C VAL A 142 -10.92 15.93 4.42
N GLU A 143 -9.86 16.29 3.70
CA GLU A 143 -8.53 15.69 3.86
C GLU A 143 -7.63 16.65 4.66
N GLU A 144 -6.94 16.13 5.68
CA GLU A 144 -5.92 16.84 6.44
C GLU A 144 -4.62 16.03 6.41
N ALA A 145 -3.51 16.67 6.00
CA ALA A 145 -2.20 16.06 6.10
C ALA A 145 -1.70 16.13 7.55
N VAL A 146 -1.58 14.96 8.19
CA VAL A 146 -1.20 14.86 9.61
C VAL A 146 0.28 14.54 9.79
N ASP A 147 0.91 13.89 8.80
CA ASP A 147 2.32 13.53 8.82
C ASP A 147 2.81 13.15 7.41
N SER A 148 4.03 12.61 7.28
CA SER A 148 4.60 12.10 6.04
C SER A 148 5.48 10.86 6.23
N ALA A 149 5.63 10.08 5.16
CA ALA A 149 6.49 8.91 5.12
C ALA A 149 7.31 8.91 3.83
N GLU A 150 8.39 8.12 3.80
CA GLU A 150 9.22 7.92 2.62
C GLU A 150 9.34 6.43 2.30
N TRP A 151 9.22 6.09 1.02
CA TRP A 151 9.51 4.77 0.50
C TRP A 151 10.15 4.88 -0.89
N LEU A 152 11.32 4.25 -1.08
CA LEU A 152 12.09 4.31 -2.32
C LEU A 152 12.38 5.73 -2.83
N ASN A 153 12.71 6.67 -1.95
CA ASN A 153 12.88 8.10 -2.25
C ASN A 153 11.59 8.82 -2.71
N SER A 154 10.47 8.12 -2.79
CA SER A 154 9.15 8.73 -2.96
C SER A 154 8.61 9.19 -1.62
N GLN A 155 8.10 10.41 -1.60
CA GLN A 155 7.53 11.04 -0.43
C GLN A 155 6.01 10.87 -0.45
N PHE A 156 5.44 10.51 0.70
CA PHE A 156 4.00 10.31 0.88
C PHE A 156 3.47 11.25 1.96
N HIS A 157 2.27 11.80 1.74
CA HIS A 157 1.47 12.38 2.80
C HIS A 157 0.77 11.26 3.58
N ILE A 158 0.71 11.38 4.90
CA ILE A 158 -0.23 10.64 5.74
C ILE A 158 -1.42 11.57 5.96
N LEU A 159 -2.61 11.11 5.56
CA LEU A 159 -3.82 11.90 5.49
C LEU A 159 -4.86 11.33 6.46
N ALA A 160 -5.45 12.21 7.28
CA ALA A 160 -6.70 11.96 7.97
C ALA A 160 -7.84 12.43 7.07
N VAL A 161 -8.66 11.49 6.58
CA VAL A 161 -9.77 11.79 5.68
C VAL A 161 -11.08 11.56 6.38
N ARG A 162 -11.84 12.64 6.58
CA ARG A 162 -13.16 12.60 7.21
C ARG A 162 -14.21 12.17 6.19
N TYR A 163 -14.95 11.14 6.56
CA TYR A 163 -16.04 10.55 5.81
C TYR A 163 -17.36 10.69 6.54
N THR A 164 -18.44 10.81 5.77
CA THR A 164 -19.81 10.64 6.25
C THR A 164 -20.38 9.38 5.62
N HIS A 165 -20.84 8.45 6.45
CA HIS A 165 -21.56 7.26 6.02
C HIS A 165 -22.98 7.68 5.61
N LYS A 166 -23.28 7.66 4.30
CA LYS A 166 -24.52 8.22 3.73
C LYS A 166 -25.79 7.66 4.39
N PRO A 167 -25.90 6.34 4.65
CA PRO A 167 -27.13 5.78 5.22
C PRO A 167 -27.44 6.24 6.65
N THR A 168 -26.42 6.49 7.47
CA THR A 168 -26.60 6.75 8.92
C THR A 168 -26.19 8.17 9.33
N GLY A 169 -25.60 8.95 8.43
CA GLY A 169 -24.99 10.24 8.75
C GLY A 169 -23.77 10.14 9.67
N PHE A 170 -23.31 8.94 9.99
CA PHE A 170 -22.20 8.73 10.91
C PHE A 170 -20.89 9.25 10.33
N VAL A 171 -20.17 10.03 11.13
CA VAL A 171 -18.92 10.64 10.72
C VAL A 171 -17.75 9.89 11.35
N PHE A 172 -16.80 9.49 10.52
CA PHE A 172 -15.55 8.86 10.96
C PHE A 172 -14.39 9.37 10.11
N THR A 173 -13.18 9.19 10.60
CA THR A 173 -11.94 9.53 9.92
C THR A 173 -11.25 8.24 9.52
N ASN A 174 -10.79 8.15 8.27
CA ASN A 174 -9.94 7.07 7.77
C ASN A 174 -8.53 7.62 7.53
N TYR A 175 -7.53 6.93 8.07
CA TYR A 175 -6.14 7.27 7.82
C TYR A 175 -5.62 6.55 6.59
N ARG A 176 -5.00 7.29 5.69
CA ARG A 176 -4.41 6.79 4.45
C ARG A 176 -3.09 7.47 4.15
N PHE A 177 -2.41 6.99 3.13
CA PHE A 177 -1.27 7.71 2.58
C PHE A 177 -1.38 7.86 1.07
N ARG A 178 -0.84 8.96 0.55
CA ARG A 178 -0.86 9.30 -0.88
C ARG A 178 0.48 9.91 -1.27
N ASP A 179 0.98 9.56 -2.46
CA ASP A 179 2.19 10.16 -3.02
C ASP A 179 2.03 11.69 -3.04
N LYS A 180 3.04 12.44 -2.56
CA LYS A 180 3.00 13.91 -2.53
C LYS A 180 2.92 14.53 -3.94
N ARG A 181 3.24 13.76 -4.99
CA ARG A 181 3.12 14.16 -6.40
C ARG A 181 1.70 14.02 -6.94
N ALA A 182 0.86 13.23 -6.28
CA ALA A 182 -0.51 13.02 -6.71
C ALA A 182 -1.41 14.21 -6.33
N GLU A 183 -2.43 14.45 -7.15
CA GLU A 183 -3.37 15.56 -6.94
C GLU A 183 -4.15 15.39 -5.63
N ALA A 184 -4.57 16.52 -5.04
CA ALA A 184 -5.45 16.48 -3.87
C ALA A 184 -6.76 15.75 -4.21
N LYS A 185 -7.29 14.97 -3.25
CA LYS A 185 -8.47 14.11 -3.42
C LYS A 185 -8.34 12.99 -4.46
N SER A 186 -7.16 12.74 -5.04
CA SER A 186 -6.95 11.53 -5.84
C SER A 186 -6.87 10.28 -4.95
N SER A 187 -6.86 9.11 -5.58
CA SER A 187 -6.69 7.84 -4.90
C SER A 187 -5.41 7.80 -4.05
N GLY A 188 -5.46 7.01 -2.99
CA GLY A 188 -4.35 6.71 -2.09
C GLY A 188 -4.51 5.31 -1.52
N HIS A 189 -3.70 4.98 -0.53
CA HIS A 189 -3.68 3.68 0.12
C HIS A 189 -4.18 3.79 1.55
N ASP A 190 -5.28 3.08 1.86
CA ASP A 190 -5.82 3.06 3.21
C ASP A 190 -4.88 2.32 4.17
N LEU A 191 -4.73 2.87 5.38
CA LEU A 191 -4.03 2.23 6.49
C LEU A 191 -4.97 1.33 7.32
N LEU A 192 -6.27 1.35 7.02
CA LEU A 192 -7.31 0.63 7.77
C LEU A 192 -7.34 0.99 9.27
N LEU A 193 -7.00 2.25 9.56
CA LEU A 193 -7.04 2.84 10.88
C LEU A 193 -8.09 3.95 10.88
N TYR A 194 -8.93 3.96 11.90
CA TYR A 194 -10.12 4.80 11.95
C TYR A 194 -10.24 5.54 13.27
N ASP A 195 -10.85 6.72 13.23
CA ASP A 195 -11.21 7.49 14.42
C ASP A 195 -12.66 7.96 14.31
N TRP A 196 -13.35 8.06 15.42
CA TRP A 196 -14.67 8.68 15.51
C TRP A 196 -14.93 9.16 16.93
N LYS A 197 -15.83 10.13 17.05
CA LYS A 197 -16.34 10.54 18.36
C LYS A 197 -17.64 9.81 18.62
N ASP A 198 -17.77 9.20 19.78
CA ASP A 198 -19.08 8.79 20.27
C ASP A 198 -19.91 10.06 20.48
N GLN A 199 -21.05 10.12 19.79
CA GLN A 199 -22.04 11.19 19.94
C GLN A 199 -22.86 10.99 21.20
#